data_AF-A0A2E3HQC8-F1
#
_entry.id   AF-A0A2E3HQC8-F1
#
_cell.length_a   1.000
_cell.length_b   1.000
_cell.length_c   1.000
_cell.angle_alpha   90.00
_cell.angle_beta   90.00
_cell.angle_gamma   90.00
#
_symmetry.space_group_name_H-M   'P 1'
#
loop_
_entity.id
_entity.type
_entity.pdbx_description
1 polymer ?
#
loop_
_entity_poly.entity_id
_entity_poly.type
_entity_poly.pdbx_seq_one_letter_code
_entity_poly.pdbx_strand_id
1 'polypeptide(L)'
;YNIVAAHGYFGRLIFQYASFNNSRSLHFFLATWPVVGIWLTSMGICTMAFNLNGFNFNQSIVDTNGKIIPTWADVVNRQNLGMEVMHERNAHNFPLDLASAESTNVALTAPALG
;
A
#
# COMPACT_ATOMS: atom_id res chain seq x y z
N TYR A 1 -8.17 -13.98 35.34
CA TYR A 1 -9.30 -14.26 34.43
C TYR A 1 -9.43 -15.77 34.26
N ASN A 2 -10.62 -16.29 33.90
CA ASN A 2 -10.80 -17.72 33.59
C ASN A 2 -10.88 -17.89 32.06
N ILE A 3 -9.84 -18.45 31.46
CA ILE A 3 -9.76 -18.62 29.99
C ILE A 3 -10.81 -19.59 29.45
N VAL A 4 -11.22 -20.59 30.23
CA VAL A 4 -12.27 -21.54 29.83
C VAL A 4 -13.62 -20.83 29.75
N ALA A 5 -13.94 -19.97 30.73
CA ALA A 5 -15.16 -19.17 30.71
C ALA A 5 -15.14 -18.13 29.56
N ALA A 6 -13.99 -17.48 29.33
CA ALA A 6 -13.83 -16.52 28.24
C ALA A 6 -13.94 -17.19 26.86
N HIS A 7 -13.33 -18.37 26.70
CA HIS A 7 -13.44 -19.18 25.49
C HIS A 7 -14.88 -19.64 25.26
N GLY A 8 -15.57 -20.11 26.31
CA GLY A 8 -16.98 -20.51 26.23
C GLY A 8 -17.92 -19.36 25.86
N TYR A 9 -17.65 -18.14 26.36
CA TYR A 9 -18.37 -16.93 25.97
C TYR A 9 -18.15 -16.59 24.49
N PHE A 10 -16.89 -16.43 24.06
CA PHE A 10 -16.58 -16.02 22.69
C PHE A 10 -16.92 -17.09 21.65
N GLY A 11 -16.76 -18.37 22.00
CA GLY A 11 -17.14 -19.50 21.15
C GLY A 11 -18.65 -19.62 20.93
N ARG A 12 -19.47 -19.12 21.86
CA ARG A 12 -20.93 -18.97 21.66
C ARG A 12 -21.29 -17.70 20.89
N LEU A 13 -20.48 -16.66 20.98
CA LEU A 13 -20.70 -15.39 20.29
C LEU A 13 -20.49 -15.50 18.77
N ILE A 14 -19.43 -16.19 18.34
CA ILE A 14 -19.06 -16.36 16.93
C ILE A 14 -19.31 -17.81 16.49
N PHE A 15 -18.38 -18.72 16.79
CA PHE A 15 -18.52 -20.17 16.75
C PHE A 15 -17.32 -20.80 17.47
N GLN A 16 -17.45 -22.04 17.96
CA GLN A 16 -16.49 -22.64 18.91
C GLN A 16 -15.03 -22.63 18.44
N TYR A 17 -14.79 -22.90 17.15
CA TYR A 17 -13.45 -22.95 16.56
C TYR A 17 -12.83 -21.58 16.24
N ALA A 18 -13.61 -20.49 16.25
CA ALA A 18 -13.07 -19.13 16.07
C ALA A 18 -12.41 -18.59 17.36
N SER A 19 -12.55 -19.30 18.48
CA SER A 19 -12.08 -18.85 19.79
C SER A 19 -10.76 -19.51 20.19
N PHE A 20 -9.86 -18.73 20.80
CA PHE A 20 -8.62 -19.25 21.37
C PHE A 20 -8.86 -19.86 22.76
N ASN A 21 -8.55 -21.15 22.93
CA ASN A 21 -8.51 -21.83 24.23
C ASN A 21 -7.08 -21.92 24.81
N ASN A 22 -6.05 -21.56 24.03
CA ASN A 22 -4.66 -21.49 24.43
C ASN A 22 -4.19 -20.03 24.51
N SER A 23 -3.84 -19.57 25.72
CA SER A 23 -3.40 -18.19 25.96
C SER A 23 -2.13 -17.82 25.19
N ARG A 24 -1.19 -18.76 24.98
CA ARG A 24 0.05 -18.49 24.23
C ARG A 24 -0.24 -18.19 22.76
N SER A 25 -1.15 -18.95 22.16
CA SER A 25 -1.59 -18.72 20.77
C SER A 25 -2.34 -17.41 20.62
N LEU A 26 -3.19 -17.05 21.59
CA LEU A 26 -3.88 -15.75 21.63
C LEU A 26 -2.86 -14.60 21.61
N HIS A 27 -1.91 -14.59 22.56
CA HIS A 27 -0.94 -13.49 22.66
C HIS A 27 0.02 -13.45 21.47
N PHE A 28 0.40 -14.61 20.92
CA PHE A 28 1.17 -14.66 19.68
C PHE A 28 0.39 -14.03 18.52
N PHE A 29 -0.89 -14.38 18.34
CA PHE A 29 -1.73 -13.77 17.31
C PHE A 29 -1.85 -12.25 17.47
N LEU A 30 -2.07 -11.76 18.69
CA LEU A 30 -2.16 -10.32 18.98
C LEU A 30 -0.86 -9.57 18.64
N ALA A 31 0.30 -10.22 18.78
CA ALA A 31 1.58 -9.63 18.38
C ALA A 31 1.80 -9.72 16.86
N THR A 32 1.59 -10.89 16.26
CA THR A 32 1.89 -11.14 14.84
C THR A 32 0.94 -10.38 13.91
N TRP A 33 -0.33 -10.25 14.26
CA TRP A 33 -1.34 -9.60 13.41
C TRP A 33 -0.95 -8.17 12.99
N PRO A 34 -0.69 -7.22 13.91
CA PRO A 34 -0.28 -5.88 13.53
C PRO A 34 1.13 -5.84 12.93
N VAL A 35 2.06 -6.69 13.39
CA VAL A 35 3.45 -6.71 12.91
C VAL A 35 3.51 -7.08 11.43
N VAL A 36 2.81 -8.13 11.01
CA VAL A 36 2.75 -8.54 9.60
C VAL A 36 2.12 -7.43 8.75
N GLY A 37 1.08 -6.76 9.25
CA GLY A 37 0.48 -5.62 8.56
C GLY A 37 1.48 -4.49 8.29
N ILE A 38 2.28 -4.11 9.29
CA ILE A 38 3.32 -3.08 9.15
C ILE A 38 4.42 -3.52 8.17
N TRP A 39 4.82 -4.79 8.19
CA TRP A 39 5.79 -5.31 7.23
C TRP A 39 5.29 -5.20 5.79
N LEU A 40 4.03 -5.55 5.54
CA LEU A 40 3.42 -5.44 4.20
C LEU A 40 3.32 -3.97 3.75
N THR A 41 2.93 -3.05 4.64
CA THR A 41 2.90 -1.61 4.31
C THR A 41 4.30 -1.08 3.99
N SER A 42 5.30 -1.44 4.78
CA SER A 42 6.70 -1.05 4.53
C SER A 42 7.18 -1.56 3.17
N MET A 43 6.92 -2.84 2.87
CA MET A 43 7.23 -3.45 1.58
C MET A 43 6.49 -2.76 0.42
N GLY A 44 5.24 -2.35 0.62
CA GLY A 44 4.48 -1.56 -0.36
C GLY A 44 5.12 -0.21 -0.67
N ILE A 45 5.57 0.54 0.34
CA ILE A 45 6.28 1.82 0.14
C ILE A 45 7.63 1.58 -0.57
N CYS A 46 8.38 0.56 -0.16
CA CYS A 46 9.66 0.21 -0.79
C CYS A 46 9.51 -0.15 -2.27
N THR A 47 8.40 -0.76 -2.69
CA THR A 47 8.15 -1.10 -4.10
C THR A 47 7.66 0.11 -4.90
N MET A 48 6.77 0.93 -4.32
CA MET A 48 6.34 2.19 -4.94
C MET A 48 7.49 3.19 -5.12
N ALA A 49 8.52 3.15 -4.26
CA ALA A 49 9.74 3.95 -4.43
C ALA A 49 10.49 3.67 -5.75
N PHE A 50 10.30 2.50 -6.36
CA PHE A 50 10.82 2.15 -7.68
C PHE A 50 9.76 2.24 -8.78
N ASN A 51 8.74 3.10 -8.60
CA ASN A 51 7.63 3.33 -9.52
C ASN A 51 6.78 2.09 -9.84
N LEU A 52 6.85 1.02 -9.02
CA LEU A 52 5.91 -0.09 -9.08
C LEU A 52 4.67 0.26 -8.26
N ASN A 53 3.72 0.89 -8.94
CA ASN A 53 2.53 1.49 -8.34
C ASN A 53 1.40 0.48 -8.12
N GLY A 54 0.35 0.94 -7.43
CA GLY A 54 -0.88 0.18 -7.25
C GLY A 54 -1.65 -0.08 -8.55
N PHE A 55 -2.74 -0.83 -8.44
CA PHE A 55 -3.57 -1.16 -9.59
C PHE A 55 -4.11 0.08 -10.30
N ASN A 56 -4.07 0.05 -11.64
CA ASN A 56 -4.65 1.07 -12.50
C ASN A 56 -5.84 0.47 -13.26
N PHE A 57 -7.04 0.91 -12.90
CA PHE A 57 -8.29 0.49 -13.55
C PHE A 57 -9.01 1.65 -14.24
N ASN A 58 -8.25 2.62 -14.75
CA ASN A 58 -8.81 3.75 -15.48
C ASN A 58 -9.52 3.24 -16.73
N GLN A 59 -10.78 3.61 -16.90
CA GLN A 59 -11.62 3.28 -18.05
C GLN A 59 -11.73 1.77 -18.33
N SER A 60 -11.62 0.93 -17.30
CA SER A 60 -11.53 -0.52 -17.47
C SER A 60 -12.85 -1.20 -17.86
N ILE A 61 -13.99 -0.50 -17.81
CA ILE A 61 -15.29 -1.03 -18.25
C ILE A 61 -15.76 -0.24 -19.47
N VAL A 62 -16.08 -0.97 -20.54
CA VAL A 62 -16.51 -0.41 -21.83
C VAL A 62 -17.78 -1.13 -22.28
N ASP A 63 -18.75 -0.36 -22.76
CA ASP A 63 -19.96 -0.90 -23.39
C ASP A 63 -19.66 -1.50 -24.78
N THR A 64 -20.58 -2.30 -25.30
CA THR A 64 -20.60 -2.81 -26.68
C THR A 64 -20.37 -1.74 -27.75
N ASN A 65 -20.74 -0.49 -27.50
CA ASN A 65 -20.51 0.63 -28.42
C ASN A 65 -19.13 1.28 -28.30
N GLY A 66 -18.22 0.74 -27.48
CA GLY A 66 -16.91 1.33 -27.21
C GLY A 66 -16.94 2.52 -26.23
N LYS A 67 -18.09 2.80 -25.61
CA LYS A 67 -18.24 3.89 -24.65
C LYS A 67 -17.76 3.45 -23.27
N ILE A 68 -16.92 4.27 -22.64
CA ILE A 68 -16.44 4.06 -21.28
C ILE A 68 -17.61 4.18 -20.28
N ILE A 69 -17.73 3.19 -19.41
CA ILE A 69 -18.67 3.22 -18.28
C ILE A 69 -17.85 3.63 -17.05
N PRO A 70 -18.05 4.85 -16.51
CA PRO A 70 -17.25 5.33 -15.39
C PRO A 70 -17.51 4.52 -14.11
N THR A 71 -16.44 4.22 -13.40
CA THR A 71 -16.42 3.44 -12.15
C THR A 71 -15.89 4.28 -10.98
N TRP A 72 -15.86 3.69 -9.78
CA TRP A 72 -15.18 4.31 -8.64
C TRP A 72 -13.69 4.52 -8.87
N ALA A 73 -13.02 3.67 -9.67
CA ALA A 73 -11.62 3.85 -10.02
C ALA A 73 -11.42 5.16 -10.82
N ASP A 74 -12.34 5.47 -11.75
CA ASP A 74 -12.28 6.71 -12.53
C ASP A 74 -12.52 7.96 -11.67
N VAL A 75 -13.32 7.84 -10.60
CA VAL A 75 -13.51 8.94 -9.62
C VAL A 75 -12.22 9.19 -8.84
N VAL A 76 -11.58 8.13 -8.35
CA VAL A 76 -10.28 8.24 -7.66
C VAL A 76 -9.22 8.82 -8.60
N ASN A 77 -9.21 8.42 -9.87
CA ASN A 77 -8.29 8.98 -10.87
C ASN A 77 -8.47 10.50 -11.04
N ARG A 78 -9.71 11.02 -11.02
CA ARG A 78 -9.95 12.48 -11.07
C ARG A 78 -9.40 13.20 -9.84
N GLN A 79 -9.48 12.58 -8.66
CA GLN A 79 -8.88 13.14 -7.45
C GLN A 79 -7.35 13.16 -7.56
N ASN A 80 -6.76 12.07 -8.06
CA ASN A 80 -5.32 11.98 -8.30
C ASN A 80 -4.83 13.05 -9.28
N LEU A 81 -5.53 13.24 -10.40
CA LEU A 81 -5.23 14.32 -11.36
C LEU A 81 -5.27 15.70 -10.69
N GLY A 82 -6.26 15.96 -9.82
CA GLY A 82 -6.35 17.22 -9.08
C GLY A 82 -5.17 17.45 -8.13
N MET A 83 -4.61 16.39 -7.54
CA MET A 83 -3.39 16.49 -6.74
C MET A 83 -2.16 16.70 -7.62
N GLU A 84 -2.01 15.92 -8.69
CA GLU A 84 -0.88 15.96 -9.62
C GLU A 84 -0.68 17.36 -10.21
N VAL A 85 -1.75 17.99 -10.72
CA VAL A 85 -1.65 19.31 -11.37
C VAL A 85 -1.40 20.48 -10.40
N MET A 86 -1.65 20.28 -9.10
CA MET A 86 -1.53 21.33 -8.07
C MET A 86 -0.30 21.14 -7.18
N HIS A 87 0.22 19.91 -7.07
CA HIS A 87 1.43 19.60 -6.32
C HIS A 87 2.62 20.30 -6.98
N GLU A 88 3.57 20.79 -6.18
CA GLU A 88 4.81 21.39 -6.70
C GLU A 88 4.60 22.46 -7.80
N ARG A 89 3.56 23.28 -7.68
CA ARG A 89 3.03 24.22 -8.71
C ARG A 89 4.02 25.08 -9.52
N ASN A 90 5.24 25.29 -9.03
CA ASN A 90 6.27 26.11 -9.66
C ASN A 90 7.59 25.33 -9.92
N ALA A 91 7.61 24.01 -9.72
CA ALA A 91 8.82 23.18 -9.85
C ALA A 91 8.92 22.48 -11.22
N HIS A 92 7.81 22.34 -11.94
CA HIS A 92 7.75 21.62 -13.21
C HIS A 92 7.76 22.58 -14.41
N ASN A 93 8.79 22.49 -15.24
CA ASN A 93 8.92 23.25 -16.50
C ASN A 93 8.64 22.39 -17.74
N PHE A 94 8.54 21.07 -17.55
CA PHE A 94 8.24 20.08 -18.59
C PHE A 94 6.90 19.40 -18.29
N PRO A 95 6.18 18.94 -19.32
CA PRO A 95 4.82 18.41 -19.16
C PRO A 95 4.74 17.03 -18.49
N LEU A 96 5.87 16.33 -18.32
CA LEU A 96 5.91 15.01 -17.71
C LEU A 96 6.77 15.06 -16.45
N ASP A 97 6.18 14.63 -15.33
CA ASP A 97 6.91 14.42 -14.09
C ASP A 97 7.57 13.03 -14.09
N LEU A 98 8.74 12.97 -14.72
CA LEU A 98 9.62 11.80 -14.73
C LEU A 98 10.78 12.16 -13.82
N ALA A 99 10.65 11.90 -12.52
CA ALA A 99 11.63 12.22 -11.48
C ALA A 99 13.06 12.39 -12.04
N SER A 100 13.47 13.64 -12.24
CA SER A 100 14.82 13.97 -12.67
C SER A 100 15.70 13.87 -11.44
N ALA A 101 16.27 12.68 -11.21
CA ALA A 101 17.49 12.63 -10.42
C ALA A 101 18.54 13.41 -11.20
N GLU A 102 19.19 14.39 -10.57
CA GLU A 102 20.42 14.95 -11.11
C GLU A 102 21.35 13.77 -11.41
N SER A 103 21.86 13.67 -12.63
CA SER A 103 22.79 12.59 -12.99
C SER A 103 24.05 12.78 -12.15
N THR A 104 24.15 12.10 -11.01
CA THR A 104 25.39 12.07 -10.25
C THR A 104 26.43 11.39 -11.12
N ASN A 105 27.45 12.15 -11.54
CA ASN A 105 28.57 11.57 -12.28
C ASN A 105 29.18 10.44 -11.44
N VAL A 106 29.18 9.23 -11.99
CA VAL A 106 29.87 8.08 -11.38
C VAL A 106 31.35 8.47 -11.28
N ALA A 107 31.90 8.45 -10.07
CA ALA A 107 33.33 8.68 -9.87
C ALA A 107 34.11 7.53 -10.52
N LEU A 108 34.65 7.77 -11.73
CA LEU A 108 35.44 6.80 -12.48
C LEU A 108 36.89 6.68 -11.96
N THR A 109 37.27 7.48 -10.97
CA THR A 109 38.63 7.50 -10.42
C THR A 109 38.59 7.21 -8.93
N ALA A 110 39.28 6.15 -8.51
CA ALA A 110 39.45 5.82 -7.10
C ALA A 110 40.25 6.91 -6.38
N PRO A 111 39.91 7.27 -5.13
CA PRO A 111 40.69 8.22 -4.35
C PRO A 111 42.09 7.67 -4.10
N ALA A 112 43.11 8.49 -4.35
CA ALA A 112 44.49 8.15 -4.01
C ALA A 112 44.63 8.13 -2.49
N LEU A 113 44.93 6.95 -1.94
CA LEU A 113 45.36 6.81 -0.56
C LEU A 113 46.80 7.33 -0.47
N GLY A 114 47.00 8.39 0.30
CA GLY A 114 48.32 8.86 0.74
C GLY A 114 48.78 8.12 1.98
#